data_AF-A0A1Y0MBR3-F1
#
_entry.id   AF-A0A1Y0MBR3-F1
#
_cell.length_a   1.000
_cell.length_b   1.000
_cell.length_c   1.000
_cell.angle_alpha   90.00
_cell.angle_beta   90.00
_cell.angle_gamma   90.00
#
_symmetry.space_group_name_H-M   'P 1'
#
loop_
_entity.id
_entity.type
_entity.pdbx_description
1 polymer ?
#
loop_
_entity_poly.entity_id
_entity_poly.type
_entity_poly.pdbx_seq_one_letter_code
_entity_poly.pdbx_strand_id
1 'polypeptide(L)' 'MKKYVNLVFGIVGILIIINTFRIDIASKDFFGYQLNIWVYRAIWGFISFISFLQFYYKHKDGINQK' A
#
# COMPACT_ATOMS: atom_id res chain seq x y z
N MET A 1 -3.88 18.84 3.80
CA MET A 1 -4.77 17.80 3.21
C MET A 1 -4.01 16.65 2.51
N LYS A 2 -3.02 16.90 1.64
CA LYS A 2 -2.31 15.83 0.87
C LYS A 2 -1.52 14.79 1.69
N LYS A 3 -1.06 15.11 2.92
CA LYS A 3 -0.27 14.19 3.77
C LYS A 3 -1.07 12.98 4.27
N TYR A 4 -2.36 13.18 4.58
CA TYR A 4 -3.22 12.11 5.10
C TYR A 4 -3.69 11.16 4.01
N VAL A 5 -3.82 11.64 2.78
CA VAL A 5 -4.27 10.83 1.64
C VAL A 5 -3.32 9.66 1.38
N ASN A 6 -2.00 9.90 1.39
CA ASN A 6 -1.02 8.82 1.19
C ASN A 6 -1.04 7.80 2.33
N LEU A 7 -1.27 8.26 3.55
CA LEU A 7 -1.40 7.38 4.73
C LEU A 7 -2.65 6.49 4.61
N VAL A 8 -3.77 7.06 4.16
CA VAL A 8 -5.01 6.30 3.89
C VAL A 8 -4.77 5.24 2.82
N PHE A 9 -4.08 5.57 1.72
CA PHE A 9 -3.74 4.58 0.69
C PHE A 9 -2.86 3.45 1.23
N GLY A 10 -1.90 3.75 2.11
CA GLY A 10 -1.10 2.73 2.77
C GLY A 10 -1.92 1.81 3.68
N ILE A 11 -2.84 2.37 4.48
CA ILE A 11 -3.72 1.57 5.35
C ILE A 11 -4.65 0.70 4.52
N VAL A 12 -5.24 1.24 3.45
CA VAL A 12 -6.10 0.51 2.52
C VAL A 12 -5.34 -0.66 1.89
N GLY A 13 -4.10 -0.45 1.47
CA GLY A 13 -3.28 -1.51 0.90
C GLY A 13 -2.99 -2.65 1.89
N ILE A 14 -2.71 -2.33 3.14
CA ILE A 14 -2.53 -3.33 4.20
C ILE A 14 -3.82 -4.14 4.41
N LEU A 15 -4.97 -3.48 4.50
CA LEU A 15 -6.27 -4.15 4.66
C LEU A 15 -6.58 -5.08 3.49
N ILE A 16 -6.24 -4.68 2.27
CA ILE A 16 -6.41 -5.50 1.07
C ILE A 16 -5.53 -6.74 1.14
N ILE A 17 -4.26 -6.59 1.51
CA ILE A 17 -3.33 -7.71 1.68
C ILE A 17 -3.89 -8.70 2.72
N ILE A 18 -4.27 -8.21 3.90
CA ILE A 18 -4.84 -9.05 4.98
C ILE A 18 -6.07 -9.81 4.50
N ASN A 19 -7.00 -9.14 3.81
CA ASN A 19 -8.19 -9.80 3.26
C ASN A 19 -7.82 -10.86 2.23
N THR A 20 -6.86 -10.58 1.34
CA THR A 20 -6.41 -11.59 0.38
C THR A 20 -5.71 -12.79 1.02
N PHE A 21 -5.24 -12.72 2.26
CA PHE A 21 -4.73 -13.88 3.00
C PHE A 21 -5.85 -14.71 3.65
N ARG A 22 -6.99 -14.10 3.96
CA ARG A 22 -8.15 -14.81 4.52
C ARG A 22 -8.93 -15.57 3.45
N ILE A 23 -8.83 -15.15 2.19
CA ILE A 23 -9.51 -15.76 1.07
C ILE A 23 -8.49 -16.57 0.27
N ASP A 24 -8.74 -17.85 0.10
CA ASP A 24 -7.87 -18.75 -0.66
C ASP A 24 -8.17 -18.61 -2.17
N ILE A 25 -7.58 -17.59 -2.80
CA ILE A 25 -7.72 -17.30 -4.23
C ILE A 25 -6.34 -17.34 -4.88
N ALA A 26 -6.21 -18.11 -5.96
CA ALA A 26 -4.97 -18.21 -6.72
C ALA A 26 -4.69 -16.98 -7.60
N SER A 27 -5.75 -16.34 -8.11
CA SER A 27 -5.68 -15.15 -8.96
C SER A 27 -6.79 -14.16 -8.62
N LYS A 28 -6.55 -12.90 -8.95
CA LYS A 28 -7.51 -11.81 -8.77
C LYS A 28 -7.46 -10.87 -9.95
N ASP A 29 -8.61 -10.35 -10.34
CA ASP A 29 -8.69 -9.35 -11.39
C ASP A 29 -8.07 -8.02 -10.92
N PHE A 30 -7.24 -7.47 -11.78
CA PHE A 30 -6.61 -6.18 -11.64
C PHE A 30 -6.66 -5.45 -12.98
N PHE A 31 -7.48 -4.39 -13.06
CA PHE A 31 -7.70 -3.62 -14.30
C PHE A 31 -8.09 -4.48 -15.53
N GLY A 32 -8.88 -5.55 -15.31
CA GLY A 32 -9.32 -6.45 -16.39
C GLY A 32 -8.32 -7.57 -16.73
N TYR A 33 -7.18 -7.64 -16.05
CA TYR A 33 -6.22 -8.73 -16.17
C TYR A 33 -6.23 -9.62 -14.91
N GLN A 34 -6.23 -10.93 -15.10
CA GLN A 34 -6.05 -11.87 -14.00
C GLN A 34 -4.58 -11.90 -13.57
N LEU A 35 -4.29 -11.34 -12.40
CA LEU A 35 -2.97 -11.43 -11.80
C LEU A 35 -2.91 -12.55 -10.78
N ASN A 36 -1.76 -13.20 -10.70
CA ASN A 36 -1.46 -14.10 -9.59
C ASN A 36 -1.60 -13.34 -8.26
N ILE A 37 -2.20 -13.98 -7.26
CA ILE A 37 -2.46 -13.36 -5.96
C ILE A 37 -1.19 -12.83 -5.29
N TRP A 38 -0.05 -13.48 -5.50
CA TRP A 38 1.25 -13.03 -4.99
C TRP A 38 1.72 -11.73 -5.65
N VAL A 39 1.51 -11.59 -6.97
CA VAL A 39 1.80 -10.34 -7.70
C VAL A 39 0.88 -9.23 -7.24
N TYR A 40 -0.42 -9.52 -7.09
CA TYR A 40 -1.40 -8.58 -6.55
C TYR A 40 -1.01 -8.09 -5.15
N ARG A 41 -0.59 -8.99 -4.26
CA ARG A 41 -0.09 -8.65 -2.91
C ARG A 41 1.21 -7.84 -2.96
N ALA A 42 2.13 -8.16 -3.87
CA ALA A 42 3.38 -7.42 -4.04
C ALA A 42 3.13 -5.96 -4.47
N ILE A 43 2.18 -5.72 -5.40
CA ILE A 43 1.79 -4.37 -5.83
C ILE A 43 1.24 -3.58 -4.64
N TRP A 44 0.26 -4.14 -3.92
CA TRP A 44 -0.32 -3.47 -2.74
C TRP A 44 0.69 -3.29 -1.60
N GLY A 45 1.61 -4.23 -1.43
CA GLY A 45 2.71 -4.15 -0.48
C GLY A 45 3.67 -3.02 -0.82
N PHE A 46 4.05 -2.88 -2.09
CA PHE A 46 4.91 -1.81 -2.58
C PHE A 46 4.27 -0.43 -2.41
N ILE A 47 2.98 -0.29 -2.77
CA ILE A 47 2.21 0.96 -2.57
C ILE A 47 2.16 1.32 -1.08
N SER A 48 1.87 0.34 -0.22
CA SER A 48 1.83 0.55 1.24
C SER A 48 3.19 0.94 1.80
N PHE A 49 4.25 0.28 1.34
CA PHE A 49 5.62 0.54 1.75
C PHE A 49 6.08 1.94 1.35
N ILE A 50 5.87 2.36 0.10
CA ILE A 50 6.18 3.72 -0.36
C ILE A 50 5.39 4.75 0.42
N SER A 51 4.09 4.49 0.64
CA SER A 51 3.23 5.40 1.39
C SER A 51 3.73 5.59 2.82
N PHE A 52 4.21 4.51 3.45
CA PHE A 52 4.78 4.54 4.80
C PHE A 52 6.14 5.22 4.83
N LEU A 53 7.03 4.93 3.87
CA LEU A 53 8.32 5.61 3.74
C LEU A 53 8.13 7.10 3.54
N GLN A 54 7.21 7.51 2.67
CA GLN A 54 6.94 8.92 2.45
C GLN A 54 6.39 9.60 3.70
N PHE A 55 5.58 8.91 4.52
CA PHE A 55 5.15 9.44 5.80
C PHE A 55 6.34 9.60 6.77
N TYR A 56 7.19 8.59 6.87
CA TYR A 56 8.34 8.56 7.78
C TYR A 56 9.43 9.58 7.41
N TYR A 57 9.87 9.61 6.14
CA TYR A 57 10.91 10.53 5.68
C TYR A 57 10.42 11.98 5.60
N LYS A 58 9.17 12.22 5.22
CA LYS A 58 8.60 13.59 5.21
C LYS A 58 8.35 14.14 6.62
N HIS A 59 8.43 13.30 7.65
CA HIS A 59 8.51 13.74 9.04
C HIS A 59 9.92 14.25 9.38
N LYS A 60 10.97 13.64 8.80
CA LYS A 60 12.37 14.02 9.03
C LYS A 60 12.76 15.35 8.38
N ASP A 61 12.22 15.65 7.19
CA ASP A 61 12.46 16.96 6.53
C ASP A 61 11.68 18.12 7.18
N GLY A 62 10.71 17.84 8.04
CA GLY A 62 10.06 18.84 8.89
C GLY A 62 10.83 19.19 10.17
N ILE A 63 11.88 18.41 10.51
CA ILE A 63 12.71 18.60 11.71
C ILE A 63 14.01 19.36 11.38
N ASN A 64 14.49 19.30 10.13
CA ASN A 64 15.69 20.03 9.67
C ASN A 64 15.41 21.43 9.08
N GLN A 65 14.19 21.93 9.21
CA GLN A 65 13.80 23.29 8.80
C GLN A 65 13.53 24.20 10.02
N LYS A 66 14.13 23.88 11.18
CA LYS A 66 14.05 24.73 12.37
C LYS A 66 15.43 25.05 12.91
#